data_AF-A0A2P6JLB8-F1
#
_entry.id   AF-A0A2P6JLB8-F1
#
_cell.length_a   1.000
_cell.length_b   1.000
_cell.length_c   1.000
_cell.angle_alpha   90.00
_cell.angle_beta   90.00
_cell.angle_gamma   90.00
#
_symmetry.space_group_name_H-M   'P 1'
#
loop_
_entity.id
_entity.type
_entity.pdbx_description
1 polymer ?
#
loop_
_entity_poly.entity_id
_entity_poly.type
_entity_poly.pdbx_seq_one_letter_code
_entity_poly.pdbx_strand_id
1 'polypeptide(L)'
;MTIARLSFRHHKWRSQVAVLGSRRTPSTGFAVNIATPLPRLENLLTPDQGHEHQQLLDGLLQPQACINPKYFYDDRGCELFTRICQLDEYYPTRTEAAIFEQCADEISAALANHAQWIDLGCGDCSKSRRWLERITPARLIGIDIAGDFLQSCLADIADGHPELECVGVVSDFTQRLDISRLLAEDPHSPPVFFYPGSSIGNFARTDALRLLRGIRRHCGERGQLLIGVDLVKPSHILEAAYDDTEGVTAAFNLNVLEVVNQLLPADFAAAAFRHQAVYDPRNCRIEMRLVANSPQTVRLGNTAVRQFQRDEHILTEYSHKYTTTGFSTLLAEAGFGRQQLWTDPHHWFGVFLAEPQA
;
A
#
# COMPACT_ATOMS: atom_id res chain seq x y z
N MET A 1 -12.96 -7.97 0.97
CA MET A 1 -11.65 -7.32 0.85
C MET A 1 -11.72 -6.52 -0.42
N THR A 2 -12.23 -5.29 -0.31
CA THR A 2 -12.38 -4.32 -1.38
C THR A 2 -11.13 -3.45 -1.33
N ILE A 3 -10.28 -3.41 -2.36
CA ILE A 3 -9.14 -2.48 -2.35
C ILE A 3 -9.60 -1.06 -2.74
N ALA A 4 -8.99 -0.03 -2.12
CA ALA A 4 -9.34 1.38 -2.31
C ALA A 4 -9.15 1.85 -3.73
N ARG A 5 -10.16 2.59 -4.20
CA ARG A 5 -10.40 3.08 -5.57
C ARG A 5 -9.66 4.39 -5.86
N LEU A 6 -8.88 4.50 -6.93
CA LEU A 6 -8.50 5.82 -7.48
C LEU A 6 -9.58 6.33 -8.44
N SER A 7 -10.41 7.23 -7.94
CA SER A 7 -11.25 8.09 -8.79
C SER A 7 -10.47 9.35 -9.14
N PHE A 8 -10.05 9.49 -10.40
CA PHE A 8 -9.53 10.75 -10.95
C PHE A 8 -10.67 11.73 -11.31
N ARG A 9 -11.71 11.86 -10.48
CA ARG A 9 -12.77 12.86 -10.69
C ARG A 9 -12.46 14.11 -9.88
N HIS A 10 -12.06 15.17 -10.58
CA HIS A 10 -11.80 16.49 -10.03
C HIS A 10 -13.09 17.10 -9.47
N HIS A 11 -13.20 17.17 -8.16
CA HIS A 11 -14.11 18.10 -7.49
C HIS A 11 -13.31 19.15 -6.74
N LYS A 12 -13.61 20.43 -7.06
CA LYS A 12 -13.01 21.60 -6.42
C LYS A 12 -13.42 21.62 -4.94
N TRP A 13 -12.49 21.29 -4.05
CA TRP A 13 -12.69 21.47 -2.61
C TRP A 13 -12.49 22.95 -2.25
N ARG A 14 -13.56 23.60 -1.79
CA ARG A 14 -13.46 24.85 -1.01
C ARG A 14 -13.09 24.45 0.42
N SER A 15 -11.91 24.88 0.87
CA SER A 15 -11.47 24.79 2.26
C SER A 15 -12.48 25.46 3.19
N GLN A 16 -13.23 24.68 3.97
CA GLN A 16 -13.98 25.20 5.12
C GLN A 16 -13.08 25.12 6.35
N VAL A 17 -12.52 26.26 6.74
CA VAL A 17 -11.88 26.43 8.04
C VAL A 17 -13.01 26.53 9.07
N ALA A 18 -13.27 25.45 9.80
CA ALA A 18 -14.09 25.53 11.00
C ALA A 18 -13.25 26.14 12.13
N VAL A 19 -13.48 27.42 12.44
CA VAL A 19 -12.95 28.07 13.64
C VAL A 19 -13.78 27.58 14.83
N LEU A 20 -13.27 26.61 15.58
CA LEU A 20 -13.82 26.25 16.89
C LEU A 20 -13.04 26.96 17.99
N GLY A 21 -13.72 27.90 18.65
CA GLY A 21 -13.19 28.70 19.75
C GLY A 21 -12.80 27.85 20.95
N SER A 22 -11.66 28.18 21.55
CA SER A 22 -11.17 27.56 22.76
C SER A 22 -12.04 27.91 23.96
N ARG A 23 -12.58 26.91 24.64
CA ARG A 23 -12.93 27.00 26.05
C ARG A 23 -12.24 25.86 26.79
N ARG A 24 -11.09 26.18 27.40
CA ARG A 24 -10.46 25.33 28.40
C ARG A 24 -11.27 25.42 29.69
N THR A 25 -11.67 24.28 30.22
CA THR A 25 -11.91 24.10 31.66
C THR A 25 -10.96 22.99 32.14
N PRO A 26 -10.31 23.15 33.30
CA PRO A 26 -9.41 22.14 33.82
C PRO A 26 -10.21 21.15 34.67
N SER A 27 -10.30 19.90 34.24
CA SER A 27 -10.66 18.80 35.12
C SER A 27 -9.92 17.54 34.71
N THR A 28 -9.16 16.99 35.65
CA THR A 28 -8.62 15.64 35.65
C THR A 28 -9.70 14.63 35.23
N GLY A 29 -9.59 14.08 34.03
CA GLY A 29 -10.45 13.06 33.47
C GLY A 29 -9.92 12.68 32.10
N PHE A 30 -9.86 11.38 31.81
CA PHE A 30 -9.50 10.87 30.48
C PHE A 30 -10.29 11.65 29.43
N ALA A 31 -9.59 12.24 28.46
CA ALA A 31 -10.25 12.91 27.35
C ALA A 31 -11.02 11.84 26.58
N VAL A 32 -12.35 11.91 26.62
CA VAL A 32 -13.21 11.07 25.79
C VAL A 32 -13.03 11.56 24.36
N ASN A 33 -12.30 10.80 23.55
CA ASN A 33 -12.22 11.04 22.12
C ASN A 33 -13.58 10.66 21.52
N ILE A 34 -14.36 11.67 21.11
CA ILE A 34 -15.67 11.45 20.50
C ILE A 34 -15.45 11.32 18.99
N ALA A 35 -15.85 10.19 18.39
CA ALA A 35 -15.86 10.06 16.94
C ALA A 35 -16.75 11.16 16.31
N THR A 36 -16.23 11.87 15.32
CA THR A 36 -17.02 12.82 14.53
C THR A 36 -17.77 12.07 13.42
N PRO A 37 -18.98 12.52 13.01
CA PRO A 37 -19.78 11.85 11.97
C PRO A 37 -19.06 11.76 10.61
N LEU A 38 -18.06 12.62 10.40
CA LEU A 38 -17.12 12.53 9.30
C LEU A 38 -15.71 12.54 9.91
N PRO A 39 -14.88 11.51 9.69
CA PRO A 39 -13.50 11.49 10.14
C PRO A 39 -12.73 12.70 9.62
N ARG A 40 -11.79 13.19 10.44
CA ARG A 40 -10.88 14.27 10.06
C ARG A 40 -9.99 13.81 8.91
N LEU A 41 -9.90 14.60 7.84
CA LEU A 41 -8.95 14.37 6.75
C LEU A 41 -7.86 15.43 6.71
N GLU A 42 -6.60 14.99 6.67
CA GLU A 42 -5.44 15.82 6.35
C GLU A 42 -4.95 15.51 4.95
N ASN A 43 -5.10 16.46 4.02
CA ASN A 43 -4.58 16.30 2.68
C ASN A 43 -3.13 16.80 2.59
N LEU A 44 -2.20 15.85 2.51
CA LEU A 44 -0.77 16.10 2.32
C LEU A 44 -0.32 15.85 0.87
N LEU A 45 -1.22 15.36 0.01
CA LEU A 45 -0.96 15.29 -1.42
C LEU A 45 -1.01 16.69 -2.02
N THR A 46 0.04 17.04 -2.75
CA THR A 46 0.03 18.19 -3.66
C THR A 46 0.02 17.62 -5.08
N PRO A 47 -1.13 17.54 -5.76
CA PRO A 47 -1.20 17.00 -7.10
C PRO A 47 -0.40 17.88 -8.06
N ASP A 48 0.66 17.33 -8.66
CA ASP A 48 1.38 17.96 -9.77
C ASP A 48 1.20 17.09 -11.01
N GLN A 49 0.12 17.36 -11.75
CA GLN A 49 -0.20 16.64 -12.98
C GLN A 49 0.91 16.77 -14.03
N GLY A 50 1.60 17.91 -14.08
CA GLY A 50 2.70 18.10 -15.01
C GLY A 50 3.85 17.15 -14.70
N HIS A 51 4.21 17.05 -13.41
CA HIS A 51 5.22 16.10 -12.96
C HIS A 51 4.78 14.65 -13.17
N GLU A 52 3.52 14.31 -12.88
CA GLU A 52 2.99 12.95 -13.04
C GLU A 52 2.98 12.50 -14.51
N HIS A 53 2.54 13.37 -15.42
CA HIS A 53 2.56 13.09 -16.85
C HIS A 53 4.00 12.92 -17.36
N GLN A 54 4.93 13.76 -16.88
CA GLN A 54 6.33 13.67 -17.27
C GLN A 54 6.97 12.37 -16.76
N GLN A 55 6.71 11.96 -15.53
CA GLN A 55 7.20 10.68 -14.98
C GLN A 55 6.73 9.49 -15.82
N LEU A 56 5.45 9.47 -16.19
CA LEU A 56 4.88 8.41 -17.01
C LEU A 56 5.48 8.38 -18.42
N LEU A 57 5.61 9.55 -19.04
CA LEU A 57 6.25 9.71 -20.35
C LEU A 57 7.72 9.23 -20.32
N ASP A 58 8.48 9.66 -19.33
CA ASP A 58 9.89 9.30 -19.18
C ASP A 58 10.05 7.78 -19.02
N GLY A 59 9.21 7.13 -18.20
CA GLY A 59 9.21 5.68 -18.02
C GLY A 59 8.97 4.90 -19.31
N LEU A 60 8.02 5.34 -20.13
CA LEU A 60 7.69 4.71 -21.41
C LEU A 60 8.77 4.90 -22.49
N LEU A 61 9.54 5.99 -22.40
CA LEU A 61 10.62 6.31 -23.34
C LEU A 61 11.97 5.68 -22.96
N GLN A 62 12.07 5.01 -21.81
CA GLN A 62 13.29 4.27 -21.44
C GLN A 62 13.56 3.12 -22.42
N PRO A 63 14.85 2.71 -22.59
CA PRO A 63 15.20 1.53 -23.38
C PRO A 63 14.45 0.27 -22.92
N GLN A 64 14.33 0.10 -21.59
CA GLN A 64 13.38 -0.82 -20.99
C GLN A 64 12.18 0.01 -20.53
N ALA A 65 11.11 0.04 -21.33
CA ALA A 65 9.92 0.78 -20.99
C ALA A 65 9.33 0.27 -19.67
N CYS A 66 8.87 1.19 -18.82
CA CYS A 66 8.23 0.84 -17.56
C CYS A 66 7.04 1.75 -17.24
N ILE A 67 6.10 1.21 -16.46
CA ILE A 67 4.98 1.94 -15.87
C ILE A 67 5.01 1.67 -14.37
N ASN A 68 4.85 2.71 -13.56
CA ASN A 68 4.81 2.55 -12.11
C ASN A 68 3.52 1.83 -11.68
N PRO A 69 3.58 0.82 -10.80
CA PRO A 69 2.40 0.06 -10.37
C PRO A 69 1.33 0.89 -9.66
N LYS A 70 1.63 2.11 -9.19
CA LYS A 70 0.62 3.02 -8.64
C LYS A 70 -0.53 3.30 -9.62
N TYR A 71 -0.27 3.22 -10.93
CA TYR A 71 -1.28 3.45 -11.98
C TYR A 71 -2.21 2.25 -12.20
N PHE A 72 -2.01 1.11 -11.54
CA PHE A 72 -2.96 0.01 -11.64
C PHE A 72 -4.29 0.31 -10.95
N TYR A 73 -4.31 1.18 -9.94
CA TYR A 73 -5.40 1.22 -8.97
C TYR A 73 -6.50 2.23 -9.30
N ASP A 74 -6.85 2.42 -10.57
CA ASP A 74 -8.11 3.09 -10.93
C ASP A 74 -9.32 2.26 -10.46
N ASP A 75 -10.54 2.80 -10.57
CA ASP A 75 -11.76 2.11 -10.14
C ASP A 75 -11.80 0.65 -10.63
N ARG A 76 -11.47 0.42 -11.91
CA ARG A 76 -11.48 -0.91 -12.52
C ARG A 76 -10.37 -1.80 -12.00
N GLY A 77 -9.15 -1.29 -11.87
CA GLY A 77 -8.03 -2.05 -11.38
C GLY A 77 -8.20 -2.48 -9.92
N CYS A 78 -8.85 -1.67 -9.09
CA CYS A 78 -9.17 -2.04 -7.70
C CYS A 78 -10.18 -3.18 -7.61
N GLU A 79 -11.19 -3.20 -8.49
CA GLU A 79 -12.11 -4.34 -8.62
C GLU A 79 -11.37 -5.61 -9.05
N LEU A 80 -10.48 -5.48 -10.04
CA LEU A 80 -9.67 -6.60 -10.53
C LEU A 80 -8.74 -7.14 -9.43
N PHE A 81 -8.05 -6.26 -8.70
CA PHE A 81 -7.18 -6.68 -7.59
C PHE A 81 -7.98 -7.32 -6.44
N THR A 82 -9.17 -6.82 -6.15
CA THR A 82 -10.10 -7.45 -5.21
C THR A 82 -10.44 -8.89 -5.61
N ARG A 83 -10.63 -9.14 -6.92
CA ARG A 83 -10.84 -10.49 -7.45
C ARG A 83 -9.56 -11.33 -7.41
N ILE A 84 -8.39 -10.75 -7.70
CA ILE A 84 -7.09 -11.44 -7.59
C ILE A 84 -6.91 -11.99 -6.17
N CYS A 85 -7.21 -11.20 -5.15
CA CYS A 85 -7.14 -11.62 -3.74
C CYS A 85 -8.01 -12.85 -3.37
N GLN A 86 -8.95 -13.25 -4.25
CA GLN A 86 -9.85 -14.38 -4.05
C GLN A 86 -9.46 -15.61 -4.88
N LEU A 87 -8.49 -15.49 -5.80
CA LEU A 87 -8.07 -16.60 -6.66
C LEU A 87 -7.36 -17.70 -5.86
N ASP A 88 -7.54 -18.93 -6.30
CA ASP A 88 -6.89 -20.10 -5.71
C ASP A 88 -5.36 -20.00 -5.87
N GLU A 89 -4.86 -19.50 -6.99
CA GLU A 89 -3.43 -19.33 -7.22
C GLU A 89 -2.81 -18.21 -6.36
N TYR A 90 -3.58 -17.14 -6.04
CA TYR A 90 -3.09 -15.99 -5.28
C TYR A 90 -3.12 -16.21 -3.75
N TYR A 91 -2.17 -17.00 -3.26
CA TYR A 91 -2.03 -17.31 -1.83
C TYR A 91 -1.73 -16.15 -0.86
N PRO A 92 -1.08 -15.02 -1.23
CA PRO A 92 -0.59 -14.05 -0.24
C PRO A 92 -1.67 -13.55 0.71
N THR A 93 -2.83 -13.15 0.20
CA THR A 93 -3.90 -12.55 1.01
C THR A 93 -4.47 -13.53 2.05
N ARG A 94 -4.78 -14.76 1.64
CA ARG A 94 -5.31 -15.79 2.56
C ARG A 94 -4.26 -16.29 3.54
N THR A 95 -3.00 -16.38 3.11
CA THR A 95 -1.89 -16.86 3.96
C THR A 95 -1.59 -15.85 5.06
N GLU A 96 -1.50 -14.56 4.72
CA GLU A 96 -1.33 -13.49 5.71
C GLU A 96 -2.52 -13.43 6.69
N ALA A 97 -3.75 -13.53 6.18
CA ALA A 97 -4.94 -13.54 7.02
C ALA A 97 -4.95 -14.71 8.01
N ALA A 98 -4.53 -15.91 7.58
CA ALA A 98 -4.42 -17.08 8.45
C ALA A 98 -3.35 -16.88 9.54
N ILE A 99 -2.21 -16.26 9.23
CA ILE A 99 -1.19 -15.93 10.25
C ILE A 99 -1.77 -14.97 11.27
N PHE A 100 -2.43 -13.90 10.83
CA PHE A 100 -3.04 -12.94 11.75
C PHE A 100 -4.11 -13.57 12.63
N GLU A 101 -4.90 -14.50 12.10
CA GLU A 101 -5.93 -15.20 12.88
C GLU A 101 -5.35 -16.18 13.89
N GLN A 102 -4.37 -16.99 13.48
CA GLN A 102 -3.76 -18.04 14.31
C GLN A 102 -2.84 -17.46 15.39
N CYS A 103 -2.11 -16.39 15.07
CA CYS A 103 -1.14 -15.76 15.96
C CYS A 103 -1.69 -14.47 16.61
N ALA A 104 -2.99 -14.22 16.49
CA ALA A 104 -3.63 -13.00 16.96
C ALA A 104 -3.31 -12.66 18.41
N ASP A 105 -3.42 -13.63 19.32
CA ASP A 105 -3.24 -13.41 20.75
C ASP A 105 -1.78 -13.06 21.09
N GLU A 106 -0.82 -13.74 20.43
CA GLU A 106 0.61 -13.47 20.57
C GLU A 106 0.98 -12.08 20.02
N ILE A 107 0.47 -11.74 18.84
CA ILE A 107 0.71 -10.45 18.19
C ILE A 107 0.09 -9.34 19.04
N SER A 108 -1.18 -9.46 19.44
CA SER A 108 -1.85 -8.47 20.31
C SER A 108 -1.12 -8.27 21.64
N ALA A 109 -0.61 -9.34 22.25
CA ALA A 109 0.15 -9.26 23.50
C ALA A 109 1.52 -8.57 23.34
N ALA A 110 2.12 -8.65 22.14
CA ALA A 110 3.38 -8.00 21.82
C ALA A 110 3.19 -6.54 21.35
N LEU A 111 2.01 -6.18 20.87
CA LEU A 111 1.68 -4.82 20.45
C LEU A 111 1.61 -3.85 21.63
N ALA A 112 1.98 -2.61 21.37
CA ALA A 112 1.94 -1.55 22.37
C ALA A 112 0.49 -1.25 22.74
N ASN A 113 0.22 -1.26 24.05
CA ASN A 113 -1.10 -0.93 24.57
C ASN A 113 -1.47 0.53 24.27
N HIS A 114 -2.75 0.75 23.96
CA HIS A 114 -3.30 2.06 23.67
C HIS A 114 -2.51 2.83 22.60
N ALA A 115 -2.06 2.12 21.57
CA ALA A 115 -1.27 2.70 20.50
C ALA A 115 -2.08 3.61 19.57
N GLN A 116 -1.38 4.51 18.89
CA GLN A 116 -1.90 5.16 17.70
C GLN A 116 -1.70 4.17 16.53
N TRP A 117 -2.77 3.59 16.01
CA TRP A 117 -2.70 2.58 14.96
C TRP A 117 -2.65 3.25 13.58
N ILE A 118 -1.53 3.13 12.87
CA ILE A 118 -1.32 3.76 11.56
C ILE A 118 -1.37 2.70 10.46
N ASP A 119 -2.43 2.70 9.67
CA ASP A 119 -2.64 1.77 8.56
C ASP A 119 -2.09 2.38 7.25
N LEU A 120 -0.97 1.84 6.75
CA LEU A 120 -0.28 2.34 5.56
C LEU A 120 -0.82 1.67 4.30
N GLY A 121 -1.41 2.46 3.38
CA GLY A 121 -2.08 1.92 2.20
C GLY A 121 -3.34 1.14 2.61
N CYS A 122 -4.15 1.77 3.45
CA CYS A 122 -5.19 1.08 4.23
C CYS A 122 -6.30 0.44 3.39
N GLY A 123 -6.47 0.79 2.11
CA GLY A 123 -7.49 0.17 1.27
C GLY A 123 -8.89 0.40 1.85
N ASP A 124 -9.73 -0.63 1.90
CA ASP A 124 -11.04 -0.61 2.61
C ASP A 124 -10.93 -0.65 4.15
N CYS A 125 -9.72 -0.55 4.70
CA CYS A 125 -9.43 -0.70 6.12
C CYS A 125 -9.91 -2.04 6.72
N SER A 126 -10.25 -3.05 5.89
CA SER A 126 -10.82 -4.32 6.39
C SER A 126 -9.85 -5.10 7.27
N LYS A 127 -8.54 -4.99 6.98
CA LYS A 127 -7.49 -5.60 7.80
C LYS A 127 -7.40 -4.92 9.18
N SER A 128 -7.41 -3.59 9.22
CA SER A 128 -7.42 -2.85 10.49
C SER A 128 -8.69 -3.11 11.28
N ARG A 129 -9.86 -3.18 10.65
CA ARG A 129 -11.13 -3.51 11.32
C ARG A 129 -11.06 -4.81 12.12
N ARG A 130 -10.41 -5.86 11.57
CA ARG A 130 -10.22 -7.14 12.28
C ARG A 130 -9.34 -7.00 13.52
N TRP A 131 -8.38 -6.07 13.52
CA TRP A 131 -7.55 -5.80 14.69
C TRP A 131 -8.29 -5.02 15.77
N LEU A 132 -9.26 -4.16 15.42
CA LEU A 132 -10.05 -3.40 16.40
C LEU A 132 -10.87 -4.29 17.36
N GLU A 133 -11.06 -5.57 17.03
CA GLU A 133 -11.68 -6.57 17.92
C GLU A 133 -10.69 -7.13 18.97
N ARG A 134 -9.38 -6.93 18.76
CA ARG A 134 -8.30 -7.58 19.51
C ARG A 134 -7.34 -6.62 20.19
N ILE A 135 -7.37 -5.35 19.80
CA ILE A 135 -6.60 -4.27 20.40
C ILE A 135 -7.52 -3.10 20.74
N THR A 136 -7.11 -2.28 21.71
CA THR A 136 -7.80 -1.04 22.06
C THR A 136 -6.89 0.14 21.75
N PRO A 137 -6.83 0.58 20.47
CA PRO A 137 -5.96 1.68 20.08
C PRO A 137 -6.52 3.01 20.62
N ALA A 138 -5.64 3.98 20.83
CA ALA A 138 -6.02 5.36 21.18
C ALA A 138 -6.71 6.07 20.00
N ARG A 139 -6.28 5.73 18.77
CA ARG A 139 -6.82 6.23 17.52
C ARG A 139 -6.42 5.36 16.33
N LEU A 140 -7.20 5.45 15.26
CA LEU A 140 -6.91 4.89 13.95
C LEU A 140 -6.51 6.00 12.98
N ILE A 141 -5.34 5.87 12.37
CA ILE A 141 -4.83 6.77 11.32
C ILE A 141 -4.74 5.97 10.02
N GLY A 142 -5.67 6.18 9.10
CA GLY A 142 -5.61 5.59 7.77
C GLY A 142 -4.79 6.48 6.82
N ILE A 143 -3.80 5.93 6.12
CA ILE A 143 -3.01 6.65 5.14
C ILE A 143 -3.21 6.03 3.76
N ASP A 144 -3.67 6.82 2.80
CA ASP A 144 -3.89 6.36 1.43
C ASP A 144 -3.80 7.53 0.44
N ILE A 145 -3.64 7.24 -0.85
CA ILE A 145 -3.69 8.24 -1.91
C ILE A 145 -5.14 8.53 -2.34
N ALA A 146 -6.07 7.60 -2.11
CA ALA A 146 -7.47 7.68 -2.50
C ALA A 146 -8.34 8.42 -1.45
N GLY A 147 -8.33 9.75 -1.45
CA GLY A 147 -8.96 10.57 -0.39
C GLY A 147 -10.46 10.35 -0.14
N ASP A 148 -11.30 10.33 -1.19
CA ASP A 148 -12.75 10.16 -1.04
C ASP A 148 -13.11 8.77 -0.50
N PHE A 149 -12.37 7.75 -0.95
CA PHE A 149 -12.53 6.38 -0.50
C PHE A 149 -12.08 6.22 0.95
N LEU A 150 -10.91 6.78 1.29
CA LEU A 150 -10.39 6.82 2.67
C LEU A 150 -11.40 7.42 3.64
N GLN A 151 -12.04 8.53 3.29
CA GLN A 151 -13.06 9.16 4.15
C GLN A 151 -14.23 8.23 4.43
N SER A 152 -14.72 7.57 3.38
CA SER A 152 -15.88 6.68 3.46
C SER A 152 -15.56 5.47 4.34
N CYS A 153 -14.41 4.83 4.14
CA CYS A 153 -14.01 3.66 4.93
C CYS A 153 -13.77 4.00 6.40
N LEU A 154 -13.16 5.15 6.69
CA LEU A 154 -12.97 5.59 8.07
C LEU A 154 -14.31 5.98 8.73
N ALA A 155 -15.28 6.50 7.97
CA ALA A 155 -16.61 6.81 8.49
C ALA A 155 -17.32 5.50 8.89
N ASP A 156 -17.26 4.48 8.05
CA ASP A 156 -17.82 3.15 8.35
C ASP A 156 -17.14 2.48 9.56
N ILE A 157 -15.88 2.81 9.86
CA ILE A 157 -15.20 2.34 11.08
C ILE A 157 -15.66 3.16 12.28
N ALA A 158 -15.69 4.49 12.17
CA ALA A 158 -16.13 5.39 13.24
C ALA A 158 -17.57 5.07 13.69
N ASP A 159 -18.46 4.75 12.75
CA ASP A 159 -19.84 4.33 13.03
C ASP A 159 -19.90 3.02 13.84
N GLY A 160 -18.97 2.09 13.58
CA GLY A 160 -18.85 0.83 14.33
C GLY A 160 -18.10 0.97 15.67
N HIS A 161 -17.31 2.02 15.83
CA HIS A 161 -16.46 2.27 17.00
C HIS A 161 -16.55 3.75 17.46
N PRO A 162 -17.67 4.19 18.07
CA PRO A 162 -17.92 5.61 18.35
C PRO A 162 -16.95 6.32 19.31
N GLU A 163 -16.17 5.55 20.08
CA GLU A 163 -15.14 6.07 20.99
C GLU A 163 -13.74 6.12 20.36
N LEU A 164 -13.59 5.59 19.13
CA LEU A 164 -12.32 5.56 18.43
C LEU A 164 -12.18 6.80 17.55
N GLU A 165 -11.18 7.63 17.84
CA GLU A 165 -10.79 8.70 16.92
C GLU A 165 -10.26 8.08 15.62
N CYS A 166 -10.88 8.44 14.50
CA CYS A 166 -10.45 8.07 13.16
C CYS A 166 -9.94 9.31 12.42
N VAL A 167 -8.71 9.24 11.90
CA VAL A 167 -8.08 10.31 11.11
C VAL A 167 -7.59 9.72 9.79
N GLY A 168 -7.93 10.36 8.68
CA GLY A 168 -7.39 10.02 7.37
C GLY A 168 -6.29 10.98 6.95
N VAL A 169 -5.22 10.45 6.38
CA VAL A 169 -4.13 11.22 5.80
C VAL A 169 -4.04 10.88 4.32
N VAL A 170 -4.36 11.84 3.46
CA VAL A 170 -4.26 11.68 2.02
C VAL A 170 -2.82 11.97 1.62
N SER A 171 -2.02 10.94 1.33
CA SER A 171 -0.58 11.06 1.10
C SER A 171 0.00 9.90 0.27
N ASP A 172 0.94 10.22 -0.62
CA ASP A 172 1.86 9.24 -1.21
C ASP A 172 3.02 9.02 -0.24
N PHE A 173 2.77 8.15 0.74
CA PHE A 173 3.74 7.81 1.77
C PHE A 173 5.02 7.14 1.23
N THR A 174 4.98 6.65 -0.02
CA THR A 174 6.11 6.00 -0.69
C THR A 174 7.18 7.02 -1.11
N GLN A 175 6.77 8.26 -1.38
CA GLN A 175 7.67 9.38 -1.67
C GLN A 175 8.12 10.07 -0.39
N ARG A 176 7.15 10.48 0.44
CA ARG A 176 7.40 11.17 1.70
C ARG A 176 6.25 10.98 2.67
N LEU A 177 6.53 10.33 3.78
CA LEU A 177 5.64 10.29 4.94
C LEU A 177 6.08 11.33 5.99
N ASP A 178 5.21 12.28 6.29
CA ASP A 178 5.41 13.26 7.37
C ASP A 178 4.13 13.47 8.17
N ILE A 179 3.96 12.64 9.20
CA ILE A 179 2.83 12.70 10.15
C ILE A 179 3.29 13.16 11.53
N SER A 180 4.46 13.80 11.63
CA SER A 180 5.09 14.18 12.90
C SER A 180 4.18 15.07 13.75
N ARG A 181 3.52 16.04 13.11
CA ARG A 181 2.56 16.93 13.78
C ARG A 181 1.36 16.14 14.29
N LEU A 182 0.80 15.27 13.45
CA LEU A 182 -0.34 14.44 13.81
C LEU A 182 0.01 13.57 15.03
N LEU A 183 1.13 12.84 14.99
CA LEU A 183 1.59 12.00 16.11
C LEU A 183 1.83 12.77 17.41
N ALA A 184 2.27 14.03 17.32
CA ALA A 184 2.50 14.90 18.48
C ALA A 184 1.21 15.36 19.19
N GLU A 185 0.03 15.15 18.59
CA GLU A 185 -1.26 15.44 19.24
C GLU A 185 -1.56 14.48 20.41
N ASP A 186 -1.00 13.26 20.38
CA ASP A 186 -1.06 12.29 21.47
C ASP A 186 0.34 11.71 21.76
N PRO A 187 1.21 12.42 22.48
CA PRO A 187 2.58 11.97 22.74
C PRO A 187 2.68 10.80 23.72
N HIS A 188 1.59 10.47 24.43
CA HIS A 188 1.57 9.42 25.45
C HIS A 188 1.38 8.05 24.81
N SER A 189 0.55 7.97 23.77
CA SER A 189 0.29 6.76 23.00
C SER A 189 1.39 6.49 21.97
N PRO A 190 2.04 5.30 21.99
CA PRO A 190 3.08 4.96 21.03
C PRO A 190 2.48 4.70 19.63
N PRO A 191 3.19 5.05 18.54
CA PRO A 191 2.73 4.74 17.19
C PRO A 191 2.99 3.27 16.82
N VAL A 192 1.98 2.59 16.31
CA VAL A 192 2.10 1.25 15.71
C VAL A 192 1.77 1.37 14.23
N PHE A 193 2.78 1.23 13.39
CA PHE A 193 2.61 1.18 11.94
C PHE A 193 2.19 -0.22 11.52
N PHE A 194 1.10 -0.32 10.79
CA PHE A 194 0.59 -1.53 10.19
C PHE A 194 0.77 -1.45 8.68
N TYR A 195 1.56 -2.37 8.11
CA TYR A 195 1.85 -2.41 6.68
C TYR A 195 1.72 -3.83 6.10
N PRO A 196 0.50 -4.32 5.89
CA PRO A 196 0.25 -5.69 5.47
C PRO A 196 0.35 -5.88 3.94
N GLY A 197 0.20 -7.12 3.49
CA GLY A 197 -0.02 -7.49 2.09
C GLY A 197 1.25 -7.63 1.26
N SER A 198 2.43 -7.51 1.85
CA SER A 198 3.71 -7.54 1.13
C SER A 198 3.86 -6.44 0.07
N SER A 199 3.16 -5.31 0.22
CA SER A 199 3.30 -4.14 -0.66
C SER A 199 4.71 -3.56 -0.65
N ILE A 200 5.48 -3.78 0.42
CA ILE A 200 6.92 -3.44 0.48
C ILE A 200 7.75 -4.18 -0.61
N GLY A 201 7.25 -5.33 -1.09
CA GLY A 201 7.85 -6.08 -2.19
C GLY A 201 7.82 -5.33 -3.53
N ASN A 202 7.00 -4.29 -3.67
CA ASN A 202 6.94 -3.51 -4.90
C ASN A 202 8.12 -2.55 -5.08
N PHE A 203 8.99 -2.48 -4.07
CA PHE A 203 10.15 -1.59 -4.06
C PHE A 203 11.44 -2.38 -4.22
N ALA A 204 12.33 -1.87 -5.07
CA ALA A 204 13.72 -2.30 -5.04
C ALA A 204 14.31 -2.08 -3.64
N ARG A 205 15.28 -2.90 -3.24
CA ARG A 205 15.86 -2.89 -1.88
C ARG A 205 16.21 -1.49 -1.36
N THR A 206 16.79 -0.62 -2.19
CA THR A 206 17.16 0.75 -1.81
C THR A 206 15.96 1.60 -1.44
N ASP A 207 14.87 1.50 -2.20
CA ASP A 207 13.64 2.25 -1.94
C ASP A 207 12.85 1.64 -0.78
N ALA A 208 12.83 0.31 -0.64
CA ALA A 208 12.27 -0.37 0.52
C ALA A 208 12.98 0.08 1.82
N LEU A 209 14.32 0.12 1.82
CA LEU A 209 15.11 0.62 2.95
C LEU A 209 14.82 2.09 3.25
N ARG A 210 14.65 2.94 2.21
CA ARG A 210 14.30 4.36 2.37
C ARG A 210 12.93 4.50 3.04
N LEU A 211 11.95 3.72 2.61
CA LEU A 211 10.60 3.71 3.17
C LEU A 211 10.63 3.24 4.64
N LEU A 212 11.27 2.12 4.94
CA LEU A 212 11.40 1.60 6.31
C LEU A 212 12.11 2.60 7.24
N ARG A 213 13.16 3.29 6.77
CA ARG A 213 13.80 4.38 7.51
C ARG A 213 12.87 5.56 7.72
N GLY A 214 12.03 5.87 6.73
CA GLY A 214 10.97 6.88 6.84
C GLY A 214 10.00 6.57 7.97
N ILE A 215 9.50 5.33 8.01
CA ILE A 215 8.64 4.83 9.09
C ILE A 215 9.37 4.87 10.43
N ARG A 216 10.61 4.36 10.50
CA ARG A 216 11.43 4.32 11.72
C ARG A 216 11.58 5.69 12.39
N ARG A 217 11.71 6.78 11.60
CA ARG A 217 11.81 8.15 12.14
C ARG A 217 10.57 8.56 12.94
N HIS A 218 9.41 8.03 12.60
CA HIS A 218 8.14 8.32 13.28
C HIS A 218 7.88 7.38 14.46
N CYS A 219 8.59 6.26 14.59
CA CYS A 219 8.42 5.33 15.71
C CYS A 219 8.94 5.88 17.06
N GLY A 220 9.82 6.88 17.08
CA GLY A 220 10.51 7.28 18.32
C GLY A 220 11.24 6.10 18.97
N GLU A 221 11.17 5.98 20.30
CA GLU A 221 11.75 4.86 21.07
C GLU A 221 10.74 3.73 21.35
N ARG A 222 9.44 4.05 21.38
CA ARG A 222 8.36 3.16 21.84
C ARG A 222 7.46 2.62 20.71
N GLY A 223 7.61 3.14 19.50
CA GLY A 223 6.77 2.76 18.37
C GLY A 223 7.19 1.43 17.75
N GLN A 224 6.27 0.82 17.02
CA GLN A 224 6.46 -0.50 16.41
C GLN A 224 6.03 -0.48 14.93
N LEU A 225 6.48 -1.48 14.18
CA LEU A 225 6.08 -1.77 12.81
C LEU A 225 5.62 -3.23 12.73
N LEU A 226 4.33 -3.44 12.47
CA LEU A 226 3.75 -4.73 12.12
C LEU A 226 3.63 -4.82 10.59
N ILE A 227 4.44 -5.66 9.95
CA ILE A 227 4.61 -5.68 8.49
C ILE A 227 4.58 -7.11 7.94
N GLY A 228 3.82 -7.31 6.87
CA GLY A 228 3.73 -8.58 6.16
C GLY A 228 4.64 -8.61 4.94
N VAL A 229 5.34 -9.72 4.71
CA VAL A 229 6.16 -9.95 3.52
C VAL A 229 5.97 -11.34 2.95
N ASP A 230 5.92 -11.41 1.63
CA ASP A 230 5.86 -12.64 0.87
C ASP A 230 7.27 -13.26 0.75
N LEU A 231 7.40 -14.54 1.07
CA LEU A 231 8.70 -15.21 1.18
C LEU A 231 9.10 -15.93 -0.12
N VAL A 232 10.39 -16.18 -0.29
CA VAL A 232 10.89 -17.00 -1.40
C VAL A 232 10.35 -18.44 -1.29
N LYS A 233 9.84 -18.96 -2.40
CA LYS A 233 9.26 -20.31 -2.53
C LYS A 233 9.40 -20.82 -3.97
N PRO A 234 8.97 -22.05 -4.33
CA PRO A 234 9.12 -22.57 -5.68
C PRO A 234 8.55 -21.65 -6.75
N SER A 235 9.27 -21.49 -7.87
CA SER A 235 8.91 -20.52 -8.92
C SER A 235 7.53 -20.74 -9.51
N HIS A 236 7.11 -21.99 -9.72
CA HIS A 236 5.79 -22.30 -10.27
C HIS A 236 4.63 -21.82 -9.37
N ILE A 237 4.81 -21.77 -8.05
CA ILE A 237 3.82 -21.21 -7.13
C ILE A 237 3.79 -19.68 -7.25
N LEU A 238 4.98 -19.07 -7.32
CA LEU A 238 5.11 -17.63 -7.48
C LEU A 238 4.54 -17.15 -8.82
N GLU A 239 4.86 -17.83 -9.92
CA GLU A 239 4.40 -17.46 -11.26
C GLU A 239 2.89 -17.67 -11.39
N ALA A 240 2.36 -18.80 -10.92
CA ALA A 240 0.91 -19.04 -10.95
C ALA A 240 0.11 -17.98 -10.18
N ALA A 241 0.64 -17.49 -9.05
CA ALA A 241 -0.02 -16.41 -8.31
C ALA A 241 -0.17 -15.12 -9.13
N TYR A 242 0.68 -14.89 -10.14
CA TYR A 242 0.65 -13.67 -10.96
C TYR A 242 0.24 -13.93 -12.41
N ASP A 243 -0.05 -15.18 -12.78
CA ASP A 243 -0.50 -15.60 -14.11
C ASP A 243 -1.59 -16.67 -13.93
N ASP A 244 -2.68 -16.25 -13.28
CA ASP A 244 -3.80 -17.12 -12.94
C ASP A 244 -4.54 -17.63 -14.17
N THR A 245 -5.09 -18.84 -14.06
CA THR A 245 -5.76 -19.52 -15.17
C THR A 245 -7.07 -18.85 -15.61
N GLU A 246 -7.68 -18.04 -14.75
CA GLU A 246 -8.88 -17.25 -15.06
C GLU A 246 -8.56 -15.97 -15.86
N GLY A 247 -7.29 -15.59 -15.98
CA GLY A 247 -6.83 -14.39 -16.71
C GLY A 247 -7.16 -13.07 -16.01
N VAL A 248 -7.45 -13.07 -14.71
CA VAL A 248 -7.80 -11.87 -13.96
C VAL A 248 -6.58 -10.96 -13.76
N THR A 249 -5.42 -11.53 -13.44
CA THR A 249 -4.16 -10.78 -13.31
C THR A 249 -3.69 -10.24 -14.65
N ALA A 250 -3.94 -10.96 -15.74
CA ALA A 250 -3.71 -10.46 -17.09
C ALA A 250 -4.58 -9.22 -17.40
N ALA A 251 -5.88 -9.28 -17.05
CA ALA A 251 -6.78 -8.13 -17.20
C ALA A 251 -6.36 -6.95 -16.32
N PHE A 252 -5.94 -7.20 -15.07
CA PHE A 252 -5.41 -6.19 -14.16
C PHE A 252 -4.17 -5.50 -14.74
N ASN A 253 -3.23 -6.29 -15.27
CA ASN A 253 -2.03 -5.73 -15.87
C ASN A 253 -2.33 -4.90 -17.11
N LEU A 254 -3.16 -5.43 -18.03
CA LEU A 254 -3.54 -4.73 -19.26
C LEU A 254 -4.33 -3.44 -19.02
N ASN A 255 -5.12 -3.37 -17.94
CA ASN A 255 -5.90 -2.19 -17.55
C ASN A 255 -5.03 -0.93 -17.43
N VAL A 256 -3.76 -1.07 -17.03
CA VAL A 256 -2.86 0.08 -16.90
C VAL A 256 -2.68 0.83 -18.22
N LEU A 257 -2.79 0.17 -19.37
CA LEU A 257 -2.68 0.83 -20.67
C LEU A 257 -3.86 1.78 -20.93
N GLU A 258 -5.05 1.43 -20.45
CA GLU A 258 -6.23 2.31 -20.53
C GLU A 258 -6.08 3.51 -19.59
N VAL A 259 -5.51 3.31 -18.41
CA VAL A 259 -5.18 4.40 -17.48
C VAL A 259 -4.14 5.34 -18.12
N VAL A 260 -3.10 4.79 -18.75
CA VAL A 260 -2.11 5.58 -19.49
C VAL A 260 -2.76 6.37 -20.62
N ASN A 261 -3.64 5.74 -21.43
CA ASN A 261 -4.37 6.42 -22.50
C ASN A 261 -5.19 7.62 -22.00
N GLN A 262 -5.66 7.60 -20.75
CA GLN A 262 -6.41 8.71 -20.15
C GLN A 262 -5.50 9.79 -19.58
N LEU A 263 -4.45 9.42 -18.83
CA LEU A 263 -3.56 10.35 -18.15
C LEU A 263 -2.60 11.04 -19.12
N LEU A 264 -1.98 10.25 -20.00
CA LEU A 264 -1.08 10.71 -21.04
C LEU A 264 -1.75 10.35 -22.37
N PRO A 265 -2.52 11.26 -23.01
CA PRO A 265 -3.45 10.96 -24.13
C PRO A 265 -2.80 10.17 -25.28
N ALA A 266 -2.68 8.88 -25.05
CA ALA A 266 -1.94 7.91 -25.84
C ALA A 266 -2.94 6.99 -26.55
N ASP A 267 -2.42 6.19 -27.47
CA ASP A 267 -3.22 5.30 -28.31
C ASP A 267 -2.79 3.83 -28.16
N PHE A 268 -2.44 3.40 -26.94
CA PHE A 268 -2.21 1.99 -26.66
C PHE A 268 -3.44 1.17 -27.01
N ALA A 269 -3.28 0.17 -27.88
CA ALA A 269 -4.28 -0.86 -28.11
C ALA A 269 -3.98 -2.05 -27.19
N ALA A 270 -4.71 -2.20 -26.08
CA ALA A 270 -4.44 -3.23 -25.08
C ALA A 270 -4.37 -4.66 -25.67
N ALA A 271 -5.23 -4.98 -26.65
CA ALA A 271 -5.24 -6.27 -27.35
C ALA A 271 -3.95 -6.58 -28.13
N ALA A 272 -3.11 -5.58 -28.41
CA ALA A 272 -1.83 -5.76 -29.07
C ALA A 272 -0.71 -6.21 -28.11
N PHE A 273 -0.98 -6.24 -26.81
CA PHE A 273 -0.08 -6.70 -25.78
C PHE A 273 -0.64 -7.95 -25.11
N ARG A 274 0.24 -8.82 -24.61
CA ARG A 274 -0.11 -9.94 -23.76
C ARG A 274 0.55 -9.79 -22.39
N HIS A 275 -0.14 -10.28 -21.38
CA HIS A 275 0.41 -10.41 -20.05
C HIS A 275 1.52 -11.47 -20.01
N GLN A 276 2.53 -11.25 -19.18
CA GLN A 276 3.51 -12.25 -18.78
C GLN A 276 3.97 -11.98 -17.34
N ALA A 277 3.95 -12.99 -16.49
CA ALA A 277 4.64 -12.98 -15.19
C ALA A 277 5.87 -13.90 -15.25
N VAL A 278 7.02 -13.41 -14.79
CA VAL A 278 8.25 -14.22 -14.74
C VAL A 278 8.89 -14.09 -13.38
N TYR A 279 9.27 -15.20 -12.76
CA TYR A 279 10.11 -15.16 -11.57
C TYR A 279 11.58 -15.00 -11.97
N ASP A 280 12.22 -13.93 -11.52
CA ASP A 280 13.66 -13.76 -11.58
C ASP A 280 14.30 -14.28 -10.28
N PRO A 281 14.93 -15.47 -10.28
CA PRO A 281 15.54 -16.04 -9.09
C PRO A 281 16.80 -15.29 -8.65
N ARG A 282 17.44 -14.50 -9.52
CA ARG A 282 18.65 -13.73 -9.15
C ARG A 282 18.30 -12.55 -8.27
N ASN A 283 17.20 -11.88 -8.58
CA ASN A 283 16.70 -10.73 -7.83
C ASN A 283 15.59 -11.10 -6.83
N CYS A 284 15.19 -12.37 -6.79
CA CYS A 284 14.11 -12.92 -5.96
C CYS A 284 12.82 -12.11 -6.12
N ARG A 285 12.33 -11.95 -7.36
CA ARG A 285 11.12 -11.16 -7.62
C ARG A 285 10.29 -11.70 -8.77
N ILE A 286 8.99 -11.50 -8.70
CA ILE A 286 8.13 -11.55 -9.88
C ILE A 286 8.31 -10.25 -10.66
N GLU A 287 8.36 -10.37 -11.99
CA GLU A 287 8.22 -9.25 -12.91
C GLU A 287 6.93 -9.42 -13.71
N MET A 288 6.01 -8.47 -13.56
CA MET A 288 4.84 -8.38 -14.42
C MET A 288 5.20 -7.53 -15.63
N ARG A 289 4.88 -8.05 -16.82
CA ARG A 289 5.25 -7.47 -18.10
C ARG A 289 4.06 -7.45 -19.04
N LEU A 290 4.01 -6.43 -19.89
CA LEU A 290 3.13 -6.35 -21.05
C LEU A 290 3.97 -6.49 -22.31
N VAL A 291 3.82 -7.60 -23.02
CA VAL A 291 4.66 -7.98 -24.15
C VAL A 291 3.93 -7.72 -25.46
N ALA A 292 4.55 -6.96 -26.37
CA ALA A 292 3.96 -6.66 -27.67
C ALA A 292 3.84 -7.93 -28.54
N ASN A 293 2.64 -8.21 -29.04
CA ASN A 293 2.35 -9.38 -29.88
C ASN A 293 2.85 -9.21 -31.33
N SER A 294 3.01 -7.96 -31.77
CA SER A 294 3.57 -7.53 -33.04
C SER A 294 4.19 -6.14 -32.89
N PRO A 295 4.98 -5.64 -33.85
CA PRO A 295 5.51 -4.28 -33.76
C PRO A 295 4.38 -3.25 -33.58
N GLN A 296 4.53 -2.37 -32.60
CA GLN A 296 3.57 -1.31 -32.28
C GLN A 296 4.23 0.06 -32.45
N THR A 297 3.45 1.05 -32.85
CA THR A 297 3.84 2.46 -32.78
C THR A 297 2.78 3.17 -31.96
N VAL A 298 3.17 3.65 -30.79
CA VAL A 298 2.27 4.29 -29.82
C VAL A 298 2.62 5.76 -29.73
N ARG A 299 1.65 6.63 -29.95
CA ARG A 299 1.75 8.06 -29.69
C ARG A 299 1.57 8.28 -28.19
N LEU A 300 2.46 9.07 -27.61
CA LEU A 300 2.43 9.42 -26.19
C LEU A 300 2.08 10.90 -26.08
N GLY A 301 0.78 11.18 -26.05
CA GLY A 301 0.28 12.55 -26.16
C GLY A 301 0.66 13.22 -27.49
N ASN A 302 1.02 14.50 -27.41
CA ASN A 302 1.45 15.30 -28.57
C ASN A 302 2.97 15.48 -28.64
N THR A 303 3.74 14.84 -27.75
CA THR A 303 5.15 15.16 -27.51
C THR A 303 6.10 14.05 -27.96
N ALA A 304 5.66 12.78 -27.97
CA ALA A 304 6.54 11.68 -28.31
C ALA A 304 5.81 10.52 -29.02
N VAL A 305 6.62 9.64 -29.62
CA VAL A 305 6.19 8.38 -30.21
C VAL A 305 7.15 7.30 -29.72
N ARG A 306 6.60 6.18 -29.22
CA ARG A 306 7.37 4.99 -28.84
C ARG A 306 7.05 3.85 -29.79
N GLN A 307 8.09 3.25 -30.35
CA GLN A 307 7.97 2.04 -31.16
C GLN A 307 8.33 0.84 -30.30
N PHE A 308 7.48 -0.18 -30.28
CA PHE A 308 7.79 -1.47 -29.66
C PHE A 308 8.01 -2.51 -30.75
N GLN A 309 9.07 -3.29 -30.65
CA GLN A 309 9.26 -4.47 -31.49
C GLN A 309 8.38 -5.62 -31.02
N ARG A 310 8.19 -6.63 -31.88
CA ARG A 310 7.58 -7.89 -31.44
C ARG A 310 8.38 -8.46 -30.27
N ASP A 311 7.68 -8.93 -29.24
CA ASP A 311 8.25 -9.50 -28.02
C ASP A 311 9.05 -8.51 -27.14
N GLU A 312 9.14 -7.23 -27.52
CA GLU A 312 9.53 -6.15 -26.61
C GLU A 312 8.45 -5.99 -25.54
N HIS A 313 8.84 -5.67 -24.31
CA HIS A 313 7.92 -5.59 -23.20
C HIS A 313 8.04 -4.30 -22.39
N ILE A 314 6.92 -3.91 -21.81
CA ILE A 314 6.82 -2.88 -20.79
C ILE A 314 6.83 -3.59 -19.45
N LEU A 315 7.74 -3.20 -18.55
CA LEU A 315 7.72 -3.65 -17.17
C LEU A 315 6.64 -2.87 -16.40
N THR A 316 5.73 -3.54 -15.73
CA THR A 316 4.60 -2.88 -15.05
C THR A 316 4.60 -3.08 -13.53
N GLU A 317 5.20 -4.16 -13.03
CA GLU A 317 5.37 -4.37 -11.60
C GLU A 317 6.60 -5.20 -11.28
N TYR A 318 7.25 -4.88 -10.15
CA TYR A 318 8.07 -5.83 -9.43
C TYR A 318 7.33 -6.30 -8.20
N SER A 319 7.45 -7.58 -7.86
CA SER A 319 7.08 -8.07 -6.53
C SER A 319 8.22 -8.90 -5.96
N HIS A 320 9.09 -8.24 -5.20
CA HIS A 320 10.20 -8.85 -4.48
C HIS A 320 9.68 -9.79 -3.38
N LYS A 321 10.32 -10.95 -3.32
CA LYS A 321 10.12 -12.00 -2.33
C LYS A 321 11.34 -12.05 -1.44
N TYR A 322 11.11 -12.23 -0.15
CA TYR A 322 12.18 -12.15 0.83
C TYR A 322 12.52 -13.52 1.42
N THR A 323 13.76 -13.70 1.83
CA THR A 323 14.04 -14.71 2.86
C THR A 323 13.77 -14.10 4.22
N THR A 324 13.44 -14.92 5.22
CA THR A 324 13.22 -14.45 6.59
C THR A 324 14.44 -13.69 7.12
N THR A 325 15.64 -14.26 6.96
CA THR A 325 16.91 -13.61 7.32
C THR A 325 17.15 -12.33 6.52
N GLY A 326 16.89 -12.33 5.21
CA GLY A 326 17.12 -11.17 4.36
C GLY A 326 16.23 -9.98 4.74
N PHE A 327 14.96 -10.23 5.07
CA PHE A 327 14.07 -9.18 5.54
C PHE A 327 14.42 -8.70 6.95
N SER A 328 14.78 -9.62 7.86
CA SER A 328 15.30 -9.26 9.19
C SER A 328 16.53 -8.35 9.11
N THR A 329 17.47 -8.64 8.20
CA THR A 329 18.63 -7.76 7.95
C THR A 329 18.19 -6.38 7.44
N LEU A 330 17.23 -6.32 6.51
CA LEU A 330 16.71 -5.06 5.98
C LEU A 330 16.05 -4.21 7.08
N LEU A 331 15.26 -4.82 7.96
CA LEU A 331 14.66 -4.17 9.13
C LEU A 331 15.73 -3.62 10.08
N ALA A 332 16.77 -4.41 10.36
CA ALA A 332 17.89 -3.98 11.21
C ALA A 332 18.64 -2.78 10.60
N GLU A 333 18.94 -2.80 9.29
CA GLU A 333 19.55 -1.68 8.57
C GLU A 333 18.69 -0.41 8.55
N ALA A 334 17.37 -0.58 8.67
CA ALA A 334 16.42 0.51 8.78
C ALA A 334 16.34 1.09 10.20
N GLY A 335 16.93 0.42 11.21
CA GLY A 335 16.94 0.84 12.62
C GLY A 335 15.94 0.10 13.52
N PHE A 336 15.38 -1.02 13.05
CA PHE A 336 14.53 -1.92 13.83
C PHE A 336 15.33 -3.11 14.34
N GLY A 337 15.94 -2.97 15.52
CA GLY A 337 16.87 -3.99 16.07
C GLY A 337 16.20 -5.12 16.85
N ARG A 338 14.96 -4.94 17.34
CA ARG A 338 14.19 -6.01 17.98
C ARG A 338 13.08 -6.46 17.04
N GLN A 339 12.97 -7.77 16.83
CA GLN A 339 12.10 -8.35 15.82
C GLN A 339 11.48 -9.64 16.33
N GLN A 340 10.19 -9.82 16.06
CA GLN A 340 9.47 -11.08 16.19
C GLN A 340 8.92 -11.46 14.82
N LEU A 341 8.80 -12.76 14.55
CA LEU A 341 8.37 -13.30 13.27
C LEU A 341 7.35 -14.42 13.49
N TRP A 342 6.21 -14.31 12.81
CA TRP A 342 5.22 -15.37 12.65
C TRP A 342 5.13 -15.76 11.17
N THR A 343 5.02 -17.05 10.89
CA THR A 343 4.88 -17.56 9.52
C THR A 343 3.76 -18.59 9.45
N ASP A 344 3.27 -18.85 8.23
CA ASP A 344 2.40 -19.99 7.99
C ASP A 344 3.20 -21.31 8.02
N PRO A 345 2.53 -22.49 8.11
CA PRO A 345 3.19 -23.80 8.15
C PRO A 345 4.05 -24.14 6.93
N HIS A 346 3.84 -23.49 5.79
CA HIS A 346 4.65 -23.68 4.59
C HIS A 346 5.81 -22.68 4.48
N HIS A 347 5.92 -21.73 5.42
CA HIS A 347 6.88 -20.63 5.38
C HIS A 347 6.80 -19.83 4.07
N TRP A 348 5.58 -19.59 3.60
CA TRP A 348 5.28 -18.86 2.38
C TRP A 348 5.13 -17.36 2.60
N PHE A 349 4.72 -16.96 3.80
CA PHE A 349 4.51 -15.57 4.18
C PHE A 349 5.05 -15.34 5.60
N GLY A 350 5.62 -14.16 5.84
CA GLY A 350 6.15 -13.76 7.13
C GLY A 350 5.50 -12.48 7.61
N VAL A 351 5.02 -12.47 8.85
CA VAL A 351 4.58 -11.28 9.57
C VAL A 351 5.64 -10.93 10.58
N PHE A 352 6.21 -9.73 10.48
CA PHE A 352 7.22 -9.22 11.39
C PHE A 352 6.61 -8.14 12.28
N LEU A 353 6.86 -8.23 13.58
CA LEU A 353 6.75 -7.09 14.49
C LEU A 353 8.16 -6.57 14.78
N ALA A 354 8.44 -5.34 14.39
CA ALA A 354 9.75 -4.72 14.46
C ALA A 354 9.72 -3.48 15.36
N GLU A 355 10.73 -3.33 16.20
CA GLU A 355 10.84 -2.23 17.16
C GLU A 355 12.23 -1.58 17.10
N PRO A 356 12.34 -0.28 17.42
CA PRO A 356 13.61 0.37 17.73
C PRO A 356 14.51 -0.47 18.64
N GLN A 357 15.80 -0.46 18.32
CA GLN A 357 16.82 -0.81 19.32
C GLN A 357 16.92 0.36 20.31
N ALA A 358 16.93 0.04 21.61
CA ALA A 358 17.11 1.01 22.69
C ALA A 358 18.48 1.68 22.65
#